data_AF-A0A1V3WY34-F1
#
_entry.id   AF-A0A1V3WY34-F1
#
_cell.length_a   1.000
_cell.length_b   1.000
_cell.length_c   1.000
_cell.angle_alpha   90.00
_cell.angle_beta   90.00
_cell.angle_gamma   90.00
#
_symmetry.space_group_name_H-M   'P 1'
#
loop_
_entity.id
_entity.type
_entity.pdbx_description
1 polymer ?
#
loop_
_entity_poly.entity_id
_entity_poly.type
_entity_poly.pdbx_seq_one_letter_code
_entity_poly.pdbx_strand_id
1 'polypeptide(L)' 'MLTPAAPLDPIGEPQRTRNVLADMSEHGATTIAATFVSTCLQHYLESLQALAELAAA' A
#
# COMPACT_ATOMS: atom_id res chain seq x y z
N MET A 1 4.60 -11.03 -9.69
CA MET A 1 3.65 -9.94 -9.38
C MET A 1 2.64 -10.48 -8.39
N LEU A 2 2.54 -9.87 -7.20
CA LEU A 2 1.57 -10.27 -6.17
C LEU A 2 0.53 -9.16 -5.96
N THR A 3 -0.65 -9.54 -5.51
CA THR A 3 -1.77 -8.63 -5.22
C THR A 3 -2.22 -8.82 -3.78
N PRO A 4 -2.31 -7.76 -2.97
CA PRO A 4 -2.93 -7.83 -1.65
C PRO A 4 -4.35 -8.39 -1.72
N ALA A 5 -4.68 -9.24 -0.75
CA ALA A 5 -6.02 -9.82 -0.65
C ALA A 5 -7.10 -8.78 -0.30
N ALA A 6 -6.70 -7.63 0.25
CA ALA A 6 -7.58 -6.53 0.60
C ALA A 6 -6.95 -5.19 0.18
N PRO A 7 -7.76 -4.15 -0.05
CA PRO A 7 -7.24 -2.81 -0.29
C PRO A 7 -6.33 -2.35 0.85
N LEU A 8 -5.27 -1.63 0.46
CA LEU A 8 -4.36 -0.98 1.39
C LEU A 8 -4.97 0.34 1.86
N ASP A 9 -4.57 0.76 3.06
CA ASP A 9 -4.91 2.06 3.60
C ASP A 9 -3.64 2.67 4.22
N PRO A 10 -2.80 3.32 3.40
CA PRO A 10 -1.55 3.91 3.85
C PRO A 10 -1.75 5.06 4.85
N ILE A 11 -2.93 5.68 4.86
CA ILE A 11 -3.26 6.83 5.72
C ILE A 11 -3.88 6.34 7.03
N GLY A 12 -4.94 5.53 6.96
CA GLY A 12 -5.66 5.03 8.12
C GLY A 12 -4.94 3.89 8.83
N GLU A 13 -4.23 3.03 8.09
CA GLU A 13 -3.59 1.82 8.59
C GLU A 13 -2.13 1.67 8.08
N PRO A 14 -1.23 2.63 8.36
CA PRO A 14 0.12 2.67 7.80
C PRO A 14 0.96 1.45 8.18
N GLN A 15 0.84 0.97 9.43
CA GLN A 15 1.63 -0.18 9.88
C GLN A 15 1.16 -1.48 9.25
N ARG A 16 -0.16 -1.66 9.09
CA ARG A 16 -0.72 -2.81 8.38
C ARG A 16 -0.25 -2.79 6.92
N THR A 17 -0.27 -1.62 6.29
CA THR A 17 0.22 -1.43 4.92
C THR A 17 1.69 -1.85 4.81
N ARG A 18 2.58 -1.42 5.72
CA ARG A 18 3.98 -1.86 5.73
C ARG A 18 4.13 -3.37 5.88
N ASN A 19 3.40 -3.98 6.81
CA ASN A 19 3.49 -5.42 7.05
C ASN A 19 3.09 -6.22 5.80
N VAL A 20 2.05 -5.80 5.09
CA VAL A 20 1.63 -6.46 3.84
C VAL A 20 2.70 -6.32 2.74
N LEU A 21 3.32 -5.15 2.61
CA LEU A 21 4.38 -4.94 1.64
C LEU A 21 5.63 -5.75 1.96
N ALA A 22 6.01 -5.82 3.25
CA ALA A 22 7.13 -6.61 3.72
C ALA A 22 6.91 -8.10 3.45
N ASP A 23 5.75 -8.63 3.83
CA ASP A 23 5.35 -10.01 3.57
C ASP A 23 5.43 -10.35 2.06
N MET A 24 4.90 -9.49 1.20
CA MET A 24 4.99 -9.73 -0.25
C MET A 24 6.43 -9.70 -0.77
N SER A 25 7.25 -8.80 -0.24
CA SER A 25 8.68 -8.73 -0.57
C SER A 25 9.42 -10.00 -0.14
N GLU A 26 9.13 -10.52 1.05
CA GLU A 26 9.68 -11.79 1.56
C GLU A 26 9.30 -12.99 0.67
N HIS A 27 8.12 -12.96 0.06
CA HIS A 27 7.68 -13.95 -0.94
C HIS A 27 8.24 -13.70 -2.36
N GLY A 28 9.19 -12.77 -2.52
CA GLY A 28 9.89 -12.49 -3.78
C GLY A 28 9.11 -11.60 -4.75
N ALA A 29 8.11 -10.83 -4.28
CA ALA A 29 7.41 -9.90 -5.13
C ALA A 29 8.30 -8.71 -5.51
N THR A 30 8.61 -8.59 -6.81
CA THR A 30 9.26 -7.41 -7.39
C THR A 30 8.26 -6.38 -7.91
N THR A 31 6.98 -6.73 -7.96
CA THR A 31 5.89 -5.85 -8.39
C THR A 31 4.64 -6.22 -7.62
N ILE A 32 4.02 -5.22 -6.99
CA ILE A 32 2.78 -5.35 -6.21
C ILE A 32 1.70 -4.52 -6.91
N ALA A 33 0.60 -5.15 -7.31
CA ALA A 33 -0.59 -4.42 -7.73
C ALA A 33 -1.54 -4.29 -6.55
N ALA A 34 -1.64 -3.08 -6.01
CA ALA A 34 -2.50 -2.76 -4.88
C ALA A 34 -3.66 -1.85 -5.30
N THR A 35 -4.78 -2.04 -4.64
CA THR A 35 -5.91 -1.10 -4.62
C THR A 35 -5.91 -0.37 -3.28
N PHE A 36 -6.42 0.86 -3.24
CA PHE A 36 -6.47 1.67 -2.02
C PHE A 36 -7.91 1.90 -1.56
N VAL A 37 -8.11 1.95 -0.25
CA VAL A 37 -9.36 2.47 0.33
C VAL A 37 -9.41 3.97 0.05
N SER A 38 -10.35 4.40 -0.80
CA SER A 38 -10.52 5.82 -1.14
C SER A 38 -11.98 6.19 -1.28
N THR A 39 -12.36 7.38 -0.82
CA THR A 39 -13.73 7.91 -0.89
C THR A 39 -13.91 8.98 -1.96
N CYS A 40 -12.80 9.56 -2.42
CA CYS A 40 -12.75 10.53 -3.52
C CYS A 40 -11.36 10.50 -4.19
N LEU A 41 -11.23 11.15 -5.35
CA LEU A 41 -9.96 11.22 -6.09
C LEU A 41 -8.83 11.82 -5.25
N GLN A 42 -9.13 12.88 -4.49
CA GLN A 42 -8.13 13.53 -3.62
C GLN A 42 -7.59 12.54 -2.58
N HIS A 43 -8.47 11.78 -1.93
CA HIS A 43 -8.07 10.77 -0.95
C HIS A 43 -7.24 9.64 -1.58
N TYR A 44 -7.53 9.27 -2.83
CA TYR A 44 -6.70 8.32 -3.58
C TYR A 44 -5.28 8.86 -3.85
N LEU A 45 -5.15 10.12 -4.28
CA LEU A 45 -3.85 10.75 -4.51
C LEU A 45 -3.04 10.89 -3.21
N GLU A 46 -3.70 11.25 -2.12
CA GLU A 46 -3.08 11.29 -0.79
C GLU A 46 -2.62 9.90 -0.35
N SER A 47 -3.38 8.84 -0.65
CA SER A 47 -2.98 7.46 -0.36
C SER A 47 -1.72 7.05 -1.13
N LEU A 48 -1.59 7.46 -2.39
CA LEU A 48 -0.38 7.23 -3.19
C LEU A 48 0.83 7.98 -2.62
N GLN A 49 0.63 9.23 -2.20
CA GLN A 49 1.69 10.03 -1.57
C GLN A 49 2.13 9.40 -0.24
N ALA A 50 1.18 9.03 0.62
CA ALA A 50 1.46 8.35 1.88
C ALA A 50 2.20 7.02 1.65
N LEU A 51 1.83 6.24 0.63
CA LEU A 51 2.57 5.03 0.26
C LEU A 51 4.03 5.34 -0.12
N ALA A 52 4.27 6.38 -0.91
CA ALA A 52 5.62 6.78 -1.30
C ALA A 52 6.48 7.20 -0.09
N GLU A 53 5.88 7.92 0.87
CA GLU A 53 6.54 8.28 2.14
C GLU A 53 6.85 7.06 3.00
N LEU A 54 5.92 6.09 3.10
CA LEU A 54 6.15 4.84 3.82
C LEU A 54 7.31 4.02 3.22
N ALA A 55 7.53 4.11 1.90
CA ALA A 55 8.60 3.40 1.21
C ALA A 55 9.97 4.12 1.28
N ALA A 56 9.97 5.43 1.55
CA ALA A 56 11.19 6.25 1.68
C ALA A 56 11.75 6.27 3.11
N ALA A 57 10.98 5.81 4.09
CA ALA A 57 11.33 5.76 5.51
C ALA A 57 11.96 4.41 5.90
#